data_AF-A0A947TQZ0-F1
#
_entry.id   AF-A0A947TQZ0-F1
#
_cell.length_a   1.000
_cell.length_b   1.000
_cell.length_c   1.000
_cell.angle_alpha   90.00
_cell.angle_beta   90.00
_cell.angle_gamma   90.00
#
_symmetry.space_group_name_H-M   'P 1'
#
loop_
_entity.id
_entity.type
_entity.pdbx_description
1 polymer ?
#
loop_
_entity_poly.entity_id
_entity_poly.type
_entity_poly.pdbx_seq_one_letter_code
_entity_poly.pdbx_strand_id
1 'polypeptide(L)'
;MKMRIHASTTLSTAAESVPGLPLWQLAPTRDSAGQRLTDFMMLIPRLRSRPRAEIERASRDIQAVLALHPDVVFADLNLKLNLLWISLRPRQGAISELVAAIRLRVPEAVLVAHHAAPR
;
A
#
# COMPACT_ATOMS: atom_id res chain seq x y z
N MET A 1 -12.45 5.27 2.56
CA MET A 1 -11.19 4.53 2.40
C MET A 1 -10.58 4.25 3.78
N LYS A 2 -10.15 3.02 4.05
CA LYS A 2 -9.43 2.68 5.30
C LYS A 2 -7.96 2.50 4.97
N MET A 3 -7.10 3.35 5.55
CA MET A 3 -5.66 3.21 5.42
C MET A 3 -5.05 2.71 6.73
N ARG A 4 -4.16 1.73 6.65
CA ARG A 4 -3.39 1.22 7.77
C ARG A 4 -1.91 1.53 7.56
N ILE A 5 -1.24 1.97 8.63
CA ILE A 5 0.21 2.10 8.67
C ILE A 5 0.70 1.23 9.81
N HIS A 6 1.60 0.29 9.50
CA HIS A 6 2.25 -0.53 10.52
C HIS A 6 3.61 0.07 10.86
N ALA A 7 3.74 0.62 12.08
CA ALA A 7 5.00 1.13 12.60
C ALA A 7 6.00 -0.02 12.85
N SER A 8 7.30 0.21 12.61
CA SER A 8 8.37 -0.71 13.01
C SER A 8 8.64 -0.72 14.53
N THR A 9 7.94 0.11 15.31
CA THR A 9 8.32 0.42 16.68
C THR A 9 7.43 -0.31 17.68
N THR A 10 7.82 -1.54 18.00
CA THR A 10 8.00 -2.11 19.34
C THR A 10 8.28 -3.60 19.17
N LEU A 11 9.52 -4.03 19.40
CA LEU A 11 9.75 -5.39 19.87
C LEU A 11 9.17 -5.43 21.29
N SER A 12 7.92 -5.86 21.41
CA SER A 12 7.34 -6.19 22.71
C SER A 12 8.03 -7.44 23.20
N THR A 13 9.02 -7.29 24.07
CA THR A 13 9.57 -8.39 24.86
C THR A 13 8.43 -8.95 25.71
N ALA A 14 8.05 -10.21 25.49
CA ALA A 14 6.97 -10.96 26.18
C ALA A 14 5.55 -10.94 25.56
N ALA A 15 5.42 -11.04 24.24
CA ALA A 15 4.26 -11.72 23.66
C ALA A 15 4.77 -12.85 22.77
N GLU A 16 4.21 -14.05 22.92
CA GLU A 16 4.43 -15.17 22.00
C GLU A 16 4.41 -14.64 20.56
N SER A 17 5.41 -15.01 19.76
CA SER A 17 5.50 -14.56 18.37
C SER A 17 4.38 -15.23 17.56
N VAL A 18 3.16 -14.74 17.69
CA VAL A 18 2.03 -15.20 16.89
C VAL A 18 2.35 -14.83 15.44
N PRO A 19 2.22 -15.77 14.49
CA PRO A 19 2.38 -15.46 13.08
C PRO A 19 1.47 -14.30 12.70
N GLY A 20 2.01 -13.32 11.99
CA GLY A 20 1.18 -12.28 11.39
C GLY A 20 0.15 -12.91 10.46
N LEU A 21 -1.07 -12.36 10.41
CA LEU A 21 -2.06 -12.81 9.44
C LEU A 21 -1.51 -12.60 8.02
N PRO A 22 -1.66 -13.59 7.11
CA PRO A 22 -1.25 -13.41 5.73
C PRO A 22 -2.00 -12.23 5.11
N LEU A 23 -1.31 -11.48 4.24
CA LEU A 23 -1.83 -10.22 3.71
C LEU A 23 -3.18 -10.37 2.98
N TRP A 24 -3.45 -11.52 2.35
CA TRP A 24 -4.73 -11.82 1.70
C TRP A 24 -5.93 -11.88 2.67
N GLN A 25 -5.69 -12.05 3.98
CA GLN A 25 -6.73 -11.97 5.01
C GLN A 25 -6.95 -10.53 5.51
N LEU A 26 -6.03 -9.61 5.21
CA LEU A 26 -6.10 -8.20 5.64
C LEU A 26 -6.80 -7.31 4.62
N ALA A 27 -6.60 -7.60 3.33
CA ALA A 27 -7.19 -6.86 2.23
C ALA A 27 -8.61 -7.38 1.92
N PRO A 28 -9.60 -6.48 1.74
CA PRO A 28 -10.92 -6.89 1.28
C PRO A 28 -10.82 -7.43 -0.16
N THR A 29 -11.43 -8.58 -0.43
CA THR A 29 -11.51 -9.12 -1.80
C THR A 29 -12.72 -8.59 -2.57
N ARG A 30 -13.71 -8.06 -1.84
CA ARG A 30 -14.95 -7.52 -2.37
C ARG A 30 -15.33 -6.21 -1.69
N ASP A 31 -16.02 -5.34 -2.42
CA ASP A 31 -16.61 -4.13 -1.85
C ASP A 31 -17.95 -4.40 -1.14
N SER A 32 -18.58 -3.34 -0.63
CA SER A 32 -19.87 -3.42 0.08
C SER A 32 -21.03 -3.91 -0.80
N ALA A 33 -20.90 -3.84 -2.12
CA ALA A 33 -21.88 -4.36 -3.09
C ALA A 33 -21.55 -5.80 -3.54
N GLY A 34 -20.51 -6.41 -2.98
CA GLY A 34 -20.04 -7.74 -3.34
C GLY A 34 -19.22 -7.78 -4.64
N GLN A 35 -18.87 -6.65 -5.24
CA GLN A 35 -18.04 -6.61 -6.46
C GLN A 35 -16.58 -6.89 -6.13
N ARG A 36 -15.87 -7.61 -7.01
CA ARG A 36 -14.45 -7.92 -6.82
C ARG A 36 -13.61 -6.65 -6.86
N LEU A 37 -12.64 -6.56 -5.96
CA LEU A 37 -11.63 -5.50 -5.98
C LEU A 37 -10.43 -5.93 -6.82
N THR A 38 -9.66 -4.95 -7.27
CA THR A 38 -8.37 -5.15 -7.93
C THR A 38 -7.27 -4.66 -7.00
N ASP A 39 -6.29 -5.52 -6.76
CA ASP A 39 -5.15 -5.24 -5.90
C ASP A 39 -3.89 -4.97 -6.72
N PHE A 40 -3.06 -4.06 -6.24
CA PHE A 40 -1.67 -3.95 -6.67
C PHE A 40 -0.78 -3.56 -5.48
N MET A 41 0.53 -3.77 -5.64
CA MET A 41 1.52 -3.44 -4.62
C MET A 41 2.58 -2.51 -5.20
N MET A 42 3.14 -1.66 -4.35
CA MET A 42 4.35 -0.90 -4.65
C MET A 42 5.41 -1.13 -3.58
N LEU A 43 6.66 -1.25 -3.98
CA LEU A 43 7.82 -1.17 -3.09
C LEU A 43 8.28 0.28 -2.98
N ILE A 44 8.64 0.72 -1.77
CA ILE A 44 9.22 2.05 -1.52
C ILE A 44 10.62 1.85 -0.92
N PRO A 45 11.64 1.61 -1.76
CA PRO A 45 12.95 1.18 -1.28
C PRO A 45 13.51 2.09 -0.18
N ARG A 46 14.07 1.45 0.84
CA ARG A 46 14.76 2.09 1.98
C ARG A 46 13.88 2.97 2.86
N LEU A 47 12.56 3.05 2.66
CA LEU A 47 11.67 3.90 3.44
C LEU A 47 11.86 3.72 4.96
N ARG A 48 11.88 2.49 5.47
CA ARG A 48 12.07 2.16 6.89
C ARG A 48 13.40 2.59 7.49
N SER A 49 14.42 2.81 6.66
CA SER A 49 15.77 3.21 7.11
C SER A 49 15.95 4.73 7.13
N ARG A 50 14.94 5.50 6.71
CA ARG A 50 14.99 6.96 6.71
C ARG A 50 14.69 7.54 8.09
N PRO A 51 15.07 8.81 8.34
CA PRO A 51 14.62 9.55 9.51
C PRO A 51 13.10 9.50 9.65
N ARG A 52 12.62 9.44 10.89
CA ARG A 52 11.19 9.36 11.20
C ARG A 52 10.36 10.46 10.53
N ALA A 53 10.88 11.68 10.50
CA ALA A 53 10.22 12.82 9.85
C ALA A 53 10.00 12.61 8.34
N GLU A 54 10.93 11.93 7.66
CA GLU A 54 10.79 11.59 6.23
C GLU A 54 9.79 10.46 6.01
N ILE A 55 9.77 9.45 6.89
CA ILE A 55 8.75 8.38 6.85
C ILE A 55 7.35 8.97 7.02
N GLU A 56 7.18 9.87 7.98
CA GLU A 56 5.91 10.54 8.24
C GLU A 56 5.51 11.45 7.07
N ARG A 57 6.47 12.15 6.45
CA ARG A 57 6.23 12.95 5.24
C ARG A 57 5.74 12.09 4.09
N ALA A 58 6.47 11.03 3.75
CA ALA A 58 6.09 10.10 2.68
C ALA A 58 4.71 9.46 2.95
N SER A 59 4.43 9.10 4.21
CA SER A 59 3.13 8.56 4.61
C SER A 59 2.00 9.56 4.40
N ARG A 60 2.19 10.84 4.74
CA ARG A 60 1.21 11.92 4.48
C ARG A 60 1.03 12.19 2.99
N ASP A 61 2.11 12.18 2.22
CA ASP A 61 2.05 12.36 0.78
C ASP A 61 1.25 11.24 0.09
N ILE A 62 1.47 9.99 0.50
CA ILE A 62 0.68 8.83 0.04
C ILE A 62 -0.79 9.00 0.44
N GLN A 63 -1.07 9.36 1.71
CA GLN A 63 -2.45 9.62 2.17
C GLN A 63 -3.16 10.67 1.31
N ALA A 64 -2.48 11.77 1.02
CA ALA A 64 -3.04 12.87 0.23
C ALA A 64 -3.38 12.41 -1.20
N VAL A 65 -2.51 11.61 -1.84
CA VAL A 65 -2.80 11.02 -3.14
C VAL A 65 -4.01 10.10 -3.07
N LEU A 66 -4.04 9.16 -2.11
CA LEU A 66 -5.13 8.18 -2.00
C LEU A 66 -6.49 8.85 -1.69
N ALA A 67 -6.49 9.95 -0.93
CA ALA A 67 -7.71 10.71 -0.62
C ALA A 67 -8.38 11.32 -1.86
N LEU A 68 -7.62 11.55 -2.94
CA LEU A 68 -8.14 12.07 -4.21
C LEU A 68 -8.66 10.98 -5.15
N HIS A 69 -8.51 9.70 -4.79
CA HIS A 69 -8.86 8.55 -5.62
C HIS A 69 -10.01 7.75 -4.97
N PRO A 70 -11.28 8.08 -5.27
CA PRO A 70 -12.45 7.51 -4.60
C PRO A 70 -12.70 6.02 -4.91
N ASP A 71 -12.03 5.49 -5.92
CA ASP A 71 -11.97 4.07 -6.26
C ASP A 71 -11.12 3.27 -5.28
N VAL A 72 -10.24 3.89 -4.50
CA VAL A 72 -9.44 3.22 -3.47
C VAL A 72 -10.31 2.84 -2.28
N VAL A 73 -10.39 1.54 -2.02
CA VAL A 73 -11.18 0.97 -0.91
C VAL A 73 -10.29 0.75 0.32
N PHE A 74 -9.09 0.24 0.09
CA PHE A 74 -8.14 -0.14 1.13
C PHE A 74 -6.71 0.19 0.71
N ALA A 75 -5.90 0.59 1.69
CA ALA A 75 -4.47 0.70 1.50
C ALA A 75 -3.72 0.35 2.80
N ASP A 76 -2.61 -0.38 2.67
CA ASP A 76 -1.76 -0.81 3.78
C ASP A 76 -0.30 -0.47 3.49
N LEU A 77 0.29 0.37 4.33
CA LEU A 77 1.72 0.66 4.30
C LEU A 77 2.44 -0.16 5.37
N ASN A 78 3.13 -1.21 4.91
CA ASN A 78 3.94 -2.08 5.73
C ASN A 78 5.40 -1.61 5.73
N LEU A 79 5.78 -0.85 6.77
CA LEU A 79 7.16 -0.33 6.89
C LEU A 79 8.20 -1.43 7.11
N LYS A 80 7.85 -2.58 7.71
CA LYS A 80 8.80 -3.69 7.86
C LYS A 80 9.25 -4.20 6.49
N LEU A 81 8.34 -4.25 5.51
CA LEU A 81 8.61 -4.69 4.14
C LEU A 81 8.92 -3.56 3.15
N ASN A 82 8.74 -2.29 3.55
CA ASN A 82 8.71 -1.16 2.63
C ASN A 82 7.67 -1.33 1.50
N LEU A 83 6.52 -1.92 1.81
CA LEU A 83 5.51 -2.30 0.83
C LEU A 83 4.20 -1.53 1.08
N LEU A 84 3.66 -0.97 0.02
CA LEU A 84 2.33 -0.36 -0.04
C LEU A 84 1.41 -1.30 -0.83
N TRP A 85 0.42 -1.90 -0.16
CA TRP A 85 -0.68 -2.63 -0.81
C TRP A 85 -1.83 -1.66 -1.03
N ILE A 86 -2.45 -1.68 -2.21
CA ILE A 86 -3.67 -0.91 -2.50
C ILE A 86 -4.73 -1.83 -3.13
N SER A 87 -5.97 -1.73 -2.64
CA SER A 87 -7.17 -2.35 -3.23
C SER A 87 -8.10 -1.27 -3.75
N LEU A 88 -8.54 -1.37 -5.01
CA LEU A 88 -9.47 -0.43 -5.64
C LEU A 88 -10.63 -1.11 -6.37
N ARG A 89 -11.70 -0.35 -6.60
CA ARG A 89 -12.79 -0.76 -7.49
C ARG A 89 -12.29 -0.83 -8.93
N PRO A 90 -12.59 -1.90 -9.70
CA PRO A 90 -12.09 -2.04 -11.06
C PRO A 90 -12.50 -0.87 -11.96
N ARG A 91 -11.51 -0.18 -12.52
CA ARG A 91 -11.68 0.88 -13.52
C ARG A 91 -10.47 0.89 -14.45
N GLN A 92 -10.72 1.05 -15.75
CA GLN A 92 -9.64 1.09 -16.75
C GLN A 92 -8.67 2.23 -16.45
N GLY A 93 -7.36 1.95 -16.52
CA GLY A 93 -6.30 2.93 -16.28
C GLY A 93 -6.05 3.33 -14.82
N ALA A 94 -6.91 2.92 -13.87
CA ALA A 94 -6.85 3.38 -12.48
C ALA A 94 -5.53 3.06 -11.77
N ILE A 95 -4.96 1.86 -12.00
CA ILE A 95 -3.67 1.49 -11.43
C ILE A 95 -2.56 2.40 -11.98
N SER A 96 -2.51 2.61 -13.29
CA SER A 96 -1.48 3.45 -13.92
C SER A 96 -1.56 4.90 -13.46
N GLU A 97 -2.77 5.44 -13.38
CA GLU A 97 -3.06 6.78 -12.86
C GLU A 97 -2.57 6.93 -11.42
N LEU A 98 -2.98 6.01 -10.54
CA LEU A 98 -2.63 6.07 -9.13
C LEU A 98 -1.13 5.85 -8.89
N VAL A 99 -0.50 4.94 -9.64
CA VAL A 99 0.96 4.73 -9.60
C VAL A 99 1.71 5.99 -10.02
N ALA A 100 1.27 6.66 -11.09
CA ALA A 100 1.87 7.91 -11.53
C ALA A 100 1.72 9.01 -10.46
N ALA A 101 0.53 9.17 -9.88
CA ALA A 101 0.25 10.15 -8.84
C ALA A 101 1.11 9.92 -7.58
N ILE A 102 1.27 8.66 -7.15
CA ILE A 102 2.16 8.30 -6.03
C ILE A 102 3.61 8.66 -6.37
N ARG A 103 4.10 8.32 -7.57
CA ARG A 103 5.48 8.62 -7.99
C ARG A 103 5.79 10.11 -8.08
N LEU A 104 4.80 10.97 -8.38
CA LEU A 104 5.00 12.42 -8.35
C LEU A 104 5.33 12.94 -6.94
N ARG A 105 4.94 12.22 -5.88
CA ARG A 105 5.22 12.58 -4.49
C ARG A 105 6.30 11.73 -3.83
N VAL A 106 6.41 10.46 -4.23
CA VAL A 106 7.34 9.46 -3.72
C VAL A 106 8.04 8.80 -4.92
N PRO A 107 9.04 9.48 -5.53
CA PRO A 107 9.62 9.08 -6.83
C PRO A 107 10.25 7.69 -6.87
N GLU A 108 10.77 7.23 -5.74
CA GLU A 108 11.38 5.92 -5.59
C GLU A 108 10.37 4.76 -5.57
N ALA A 109 9.06 5.04 -5.54
CA ALA A 109 8.05 3.99 -5.46
C ALA A 109 8.00 3.16 -6.76
N VAL A 110 8.12 1.84 -6.62
CA VAL A 110 8.18 0.88 -7.73
C VAL A 110 6.95 -0.01 -7.71
N LEU A 111 6.19 -0.02 -8.80
CA LEU A 111 5.08 -0.95 -8.98
C LEU A 111 5.59 -2.40 -9.01
N VAL A 112 5.01 -3.24 -8.18
CA VAL A 112 5.16 -4.70 -8.25
C VAL A 112 4.16 -5.20 -9.27
N ALA A 113 4.64 -5.55 -10.46
CA ALA A 113 3.83 -6.13 -11.52
C ALA A 113 4.47 -7.43 -12.02
N HIS A 114 3.64 -8.36 -12.45
CA HIS A 114 4.12 -9.50 -13.23
C HIS A 114 4.40 -9.01 -14.66
N HIS A 115 5.66 -9.11 -15.09
CA HIS A 115 6.01 -8.92 -16.50
C HIS A 115 5.46 -10.11 -17.30
N ALA A 116 4.20 -10.02 -17.73
CA ALA A 116 3.72 -10.84 -18.83
C ALA A 116 4.33 -10.25 -20.10
N ALA A 117 5.25 -10.98 -20.74
CA ALA A 117 5.76 -10.57 -22.04
C ALA A 117 4.59 -10.27 -22.98
N PRO A 118 4.63 -9.18 -23.78
CA PRO A 118 3.62 -8.95 -24.80
C PRO A 118 3.60 -10.17 -25.73
N ARG A 119 2.41 -10.74 -25.94
CA ARG A 119 2.19 -11.81 -26.92
C ARG A 119 2.21 -11.24 -28.33
#